data_AF-Q1Q5A2-F1
#
_entry.id   AF-Q1Q5A2-F1
#
_cell.length_a   1.000
_cell.length_b   1.000
_cell.length_c   1.000
_cell.angle_alpha   90.00
_cell.angle_beta   90.00
_cell.angle_gamma   90.00
#
_symmetry.space_group_name_H-M   'P 1'
#
loop_
_entity.id
_entity.type
_entity.pdbx_description
1 polymer ?
#
loop_
_entity_poly.entity_id
_entity_poly.type
_entity_poly.pdbx_seq_one_letter_code
_entity_poly.pdbx_strand_id
1 'polypeptide(L)'
;MEIEYQYAFTGKYGSTLYEALRERDFDNYIGKEKDYLLGEAKFGGEQREGFVSWLEDRLSYARWANRSEKAGVRCEGLSEYLMAHELPDDECELREKYADIRADDIMELEEGKADDIDTAYTFGFLKSQDIPDEALEKLIMVNGFYCDIHGGNTSFEKPIPISEVLKCPSCGHPVCCECANCHTDNPKNIEDAREYIASCESVSGHAYCGNCGDYSVEFMLRFLKAVNCPIPPECEEFKPIPRSARFYMTSTVDALPNKDSILQTAIAEFNKGTAGIIEIQDPSGKIWAIPERYPDGWLVSLCYPMER
;
A
#
# COMPACT_ATOMS: atom_id res chain seq x y z
N MET A 1 1.54 15.83 -2.63
CA MET A 1 2.84 15.14 -2.66
C MET A 1 2.61 13.84 -3.41
N GLU A 2 3.25 13.64 -4.56
CA GLU A 2 3.08 12.45 -5.39
C GLU A 2 4.25 11.49 -5.13
N ILE A 3 3.94 10.34 -4.54
CA ILE A 3 4.83 9.17 -4.55
C ILE A 3 4.60 8.51 -5.91
N GLU A 4 5.65 8.39 -6.74
CA GLU A 4 5.57 7.66 -8.01
C GLU A 4 5.61 6.15 -7.73
N TYR A 5 4.43 5.57 -7.50
CA TYR A 5 4.24 4.14 -7.34
C TYR A 5 4.39 3.45 -8.71
N GLN A 6 5.30 2.49 -8.81
CA GLN A 6 5.25 1.50 -9.89
C GLN A 6 4.55 0.27 -9.35
N TYR A 7 3.24 0.20 -9.54
CA TYR A 7 2.51 -1.03 -9.27
C TYR A 7 2.94 -2.09 -10.28
N ALA A 8 3.68 -3.10 -9.82
CA ALA A 8 3.93 -4.32 -10.57
C ALA A 8 2.70 -5.25 -10.50
N PHE A 9 1.55 -4.72 -10.89
CA PHE A 9 0.40 -5.49 -11.36
C PHE A 9 0.12 -4.99 -12.76
N THR A 10 0.90 -5.47 -13.71
CA THR A 10 0.56 -5.29 -15.12
C THR A 10 -0.74 -6.05 -15.33
N GLY A 11 -1.82 -5.33 -15.59
CA GLY A 11 -3.05 -5.97 -16.04
C GLY A 11 -2.84 -6.71 -17.36
N LYS A 12 -3.90 -7.34 -17.90
CA LYS A 12 -3.83 -8.11 -19.17
C LYS A 12 -3.14 -7.37 -20.33
N TYR A 13 -3.13 -6.04 -20.31
CA TYR A 13 -2.54 -5.17 -21.33
C TYR A 13 -1.17 -4.56 -20.99
N GLY A 14 -0.50 -4.99 -19.91
CA GLY A 14 0.83 -4.48 -19.57
C GLY A 14 0.87 -3.10 -18.91
N SER A 15 -0.28 -2.44 -18.71
CA SER A 15 -0.38 -1.13 -18.05
C SER A 15 -0.19 -1.25 -16.55
N THR A 16 0.56 -0.32 -15.96
CA THR A 16 0.68 -0.22 -14.49
C THR A 16 -0.58 0.40 -13.90
N LEU A 17 -0.97 0.01 -12.68
CA LEU A 17 -2.13 0.59 -11.97
C LEU A 17 -2.07 2.14 -11.91
N TYR A 18 -0.87 2.71 -11.82
CA TYR A 18 -0.63 4.16 -11.84
C TYR A 18 -1.05 4.82 -13.16
N GLU A 19 -0.90 4.14 -14.29
CA GLU A 19 -1.34 4.64 -15.60
C GLU A 19 -2.86 4.58 -15.77
N ALA A 20 -3.58 3.75 -15.00
CA ALA A 20 -5.04 3.61 -15.07
C ALA A 20 -5.81 4.55 -14.12
N LEU A 21 -5.14 5.17 -13.14
CA LEU A 21 -5.78 6.00 -12.09
C LEU A 21 -6.06 7.46 -12.51
N ARG A 22 -5.72 7.88 -13.73
CA ARG A 22 -6.16 9.18 -14.28
C ARG A 22 -7.52 8.99 -14.94
N GLU A 23 -8.48 9.88 -14.69
CA GLU A 23 -9.86 9.84 -15.27
C GLU A 23 -9.85 9.59 -16.80
N ARG A 24 -8.98 10.30 -17.51
CA ARG A 24 -8.76 10.11 -18.96
C ARG A 24 -8.23 8.72 -19.34
N ASP A 25 -7.46 8.10 -18.47
CA ASP A 25 -6.88 6.77 -18.70
C ASP A 25 -7.82 5.63 -18.25
N PHE A 26 -8.77 5.93 -17.36
CA PHE A 26 -9.92 5.08 -17.05
C PHE A 26 -10.87 4.98 -18.26
N ASP A 27 -11.22 6.11 -18.89
CA ASP A 27 -11.97 6.12 -20.15
C ASP A 27 -11.23 5.34 -21.26
N ASN A 28 -9.91 5.48 -21.34
CA ASN A 28 -9.08 4.72 -22.27
C ASN A 28 -9.07 3.22 -21.94
N TYR A 29 -9.18 2.84 -20.66
CA TYR A 29 -9.28 1.44 -20.23
C TYR A 29 -10.62 0.85 -20.62
N ILE A 30 -11.74 1.54 -20.35
CA ILE A 30 -13.08 1.11 -20.78
C ILE A 30 -13.13 0.95 -22.30
N GLY A 31 -12.54 1.89 -23.04
CA GLY A 31 -12.40 1.77 -24.50
C GLY A 31 -11.62 0.52 -24.92
N LYS A 32 -10.47 0.24 -24.28
CA LYS A 32 -9.66 -0.96 -24.55
C LYS A 32 -10.37 -2.25 -24.17
N GLU A 33 -11.13 -2.25 -23.08
CA GLU A 33 -11.88 -3.40 -22.60
C GLU A 33 -13.05 -3.70 -23.53
N LYS A 34 -13.76 -2.68 -23.99
CA LYS A 34 -14.75 -2.80 -25.05
C LYS A 34 -14.15 -3.37 -26.33
N ASP A 35 -13.00 -2.86 -26.77
CA ASP A 35 -12.30 -3.36 -27.97
C ASP A 35 -11.87 -4.82 -27.81
N TYR A 36 -11.41 -5.21 -26.61
CA TYR A 36 -11.07 -6.58 -26.28
C TYR A 36 -12.29 -7.50 -26.26
N LEU A 37 -13.37 -7.12 -25.56
CA LEU A 37 -14.62 -7.88 -25.51
C LEU A 37 -15.20 -8.06 -26.92
N LEU A 38 -15.18 -7.01 -27.74
CA LEU A 38 -15.59 -7.06 -29.14
C LEU A 38 -14.72 -8.03 -29.95
N GLY A 39 -13.40 -7.98 -29.75
CA GLY A 39 -12.42 -8.82 -30.43
C GLY A 39 -12.45 -10.30 -30.03
N GLU A 40 -12.69 -10.59 -28.75
CA GLU A 40 -12.71 -11.93 -28.17
C GLU A 40 -14.10 -12.59 -28.14
N ALA A 41 -15.18 -11.83 -28.36
CA ALA A 41 -16.52 -12.40 -28.52
C ALA A 41 -16.72 -13.11 -29.87
N LYS A 42 -15.77 -12.96 -30.81
CA LYS A 42 -15.80 -13.67 -32.10
C LYS A 42 -15.59 -15.17 -31.93
N PHE A 43 -15.89 -15.93 -32.97
CA PHE A 43 -15.59 -17.36 -32.97
C PHE A 43 -14.09 -17.63 -32.68
N GLY A 44 -13.83 -18.52 -31.72
CA GLY A 44 -12.48 -18.89 -31.28
C GLY A 44 -11.82 -17.93 -30.29
N GLY A 45 -12.49 -16.84 -29.90
CA GLY A 45 -12.02 -15.92 -28.87
C GLY A 45 -12.42 -16.34 -27.45
N GLU A 46 -11.70 -15.82 -26.46
CA GLU A 46 -11.85 -16.17 -25.04
C GLU A 46 -13.22 -15.80 -24.45
N GLN A 47 -13.89 -14.79 -25.03
CA GLN A 47 -15.18 -14.28 -24.54
C GLN A 47 -16.36 -14.84 -25.33
N ARG A 48 -16.13 -15.83 -26.21
CA ARG A 48 -17.18 -16.41 -27.05
C ARG A 48 -18.30 -17.04 -26.23
N GLU A 49 -17.97 -17.79 -25.19
CA GLU A 49 -18.96 -18.45 -24.33
C GLU A 49 -19.85 -17.42 -23.61
N GLY A 50 -19.23 -16.36 -23.08
CA GLY A 50 -19.95 -15.25 -22.44
C GLY A 50 -20.88 -14.52 -23.40
N PHE A 51 -20.46 -14.30 -24.64
CA PHE A 51 -21.29 -13.72 -25.69
C PHE A 51 -22.49 -14.61 -26.05
N VAL A 52 -22.27 -15.93 -26.21
CA VAL A 52 -23.36 -16.88 -26.53
C VAL A 52 -24.38 -16.96 -25.40
N SER A 53 -23.93 -17.05 -24.15
CA SER A 53 -24.81 -17.03 -22.98
C SER A 53 -25.61 -15.72 -22.89
N TRP A 54 -25.00 -14.58 -23.17
CA TRP A 54 -25.71 -13.29 -23.21
C TRP A 54 -26.79 -13.25 -24.30
N LEU A 55 -26.55 -13.85 -25.47
CA LEU A 55 -27.56 -13.94 -26.53
C LEU A 55 -28.75 -14.81 -26.12
N GLU A 56 -28.52 -15.93 -25.44
CA GLU A 56 -29.59 -16.82 -24.93
C GLU A 56 -30.51 -16.08 -23.97
N ASP A 57 -29.93 -15.27 -23.08
CA ASP A 57 -30.67 -14.53 -22.05
C ASP A 57 -31.41 -13.31 -22.62
N ARG A 58 -30.83 -12.62 -23.62
CA ARG A 58 -31.35 -11.33 -24.10
C ARG A 58 -32.22 -11.43 -25.35
N LEU A 59 -32.06 -12.46 -26.18
CA LEU A 59 -32.88 -12.61 -27.38
C LEU A 59 -34.24 -13.25 -27.04
N SER A 60 -35.30 -12.73 -27.65
CA SER A 60 -36.60 -13.39 -27.57
C SER A 60 -36.59 -14.72 -28.31
N TYR A 61 -37.44 -15.67 -27.89
CA TYR A 61 -37.57 -16.98 -28.54
C TYR A 61 -37.78 -16.88 -30.06
N ALA A 62 -38.58 -15.92 -30.53
CA ALA A 62 -38.81 -15.71 -31.96
C ALA A 62 -37.53 -15.30 -32.72
N ARG A 63 -36.68 -14.47 -32.10
CA ARG A 63 -35.38 -14.08 -32.68
C ARG A 63 -34.39 -15.24 -32.63
N TRP A 64 -34.37 -16.00 -31.54
CA TRP A 64 -33.54 -17.20 -31.40
C TRP A 64 -33.89 -18.25 -32.46
N ALA A 65 -35.19 -18.53 -32.65
CA ALA A 65 -35.69 -19.49 -33.63
C ALA A 65 -35.43 -19.06 -35.08
N ASN A 66 -35.53 -17.77 -35.39
CA ASN A 66 -35.17 -17.28 -36.73
C ASN A 66 -33.68 -17.49 -37.03
N ARG A 67 -32.82 -17.34 -36.02
CA ARG A 67 -31.37 -17.53 -36.17
C ARG A 67 -30.98 -19.00 -36.28
N SER A 68 -31.65 -19.89 -35.55
CA SER A 68 -31.43 -21.34 -35.70
C SER A 68 -31.84 -21.84 -37.08
N GLU A 69 -32.97 -21.37 -37.61
CA GLU A 69 -33.43 -21.67 -38.97
C GLU A 69 -32.41 -21.20 -40.01
N LYS A 70 -31.89 -19.97 -39.89
CA LYS A 70 -30.82 -19.46 -40.77
C LYS A 70 -29.51 -20.25 -40.67
N ALA A 71 -29.15 -20.71 -39.48
CA ALA A 71 -27.97 -21.55 -39.25
C ALA A 71 -28.19 -23.02 -39.69
N GLY A 72 -29.42 -23.40 -40.08
CA GLY A 72 -29.75 -24.76 -40.48
C GLY A 72 -29.74 -25.76 -39.32
N VAL A 73 -29.89 -25.29 -38.09
CA VAL A 73 -29.87 -26.11 -36.86
C VAL A 73 -31.18 -25.97 -36.09
N ARG A 74 -31.43 -26.89 -35.16
CA ARG A 74 -32.57 -26.75 -34.24
C ARG A 74 -32.26 -25.69 -33.18
N CYS A 75 -33.30 -25.08 -32.61
CA CYS A 75 -33.15 -24.04 -31.57
C CYS A 75 -32.28 -24.49 -30.40
N GLU A 76 -32.40 -25.75 -29.99
CA GLU A 76 -31.64 -26.34 -28.88
C GLU A 76 -30.16 -26.58 -29.22
N GLY A 77 -29.81 -26.63 -30.50
CA GLY A 77 -28.45 -26.81 -30.98
C GLY A 77 -27.77 -25.51 -31.42
N LEU A 78 -28.45 -24.37 -31.31
CA LEU A 78 -27.91 -23.09 -31.80
C LEU A 78 -26.71 -22.64 -30.97
N SER A 79 -26.72 -22.79 -29.65
CA SER A 79 -25.61 -22.37 -28.78
C SER A 79 -24.33 -23.15 -29.07
N GLU A 80 -24.45 -24.48 -29.20
CA GLU A 80 -23.33 -25.35 -29.59
C GLU A 80 -22.81 -25.01 -30.99
N TYR A 81 -23.72 -24.72 -31.93
CA TYR A 81 -23.34 -24.25 -33.26
C TYR A 81 -22.54 -22.94 -33.19
N LEU A 82 -22.97 -21.97 -32.37
CA LEU A 82 -22.32 -20.66 -32.23
C LEU A 82 -20.98 -20.71 -31.50
N MET A 83 -20.72 -21.74 -30.70
CA MET A 83 -19.37 -21.98 -30.18
C MET A 83 -18.39 -22.38 -31.28
N ALA A 84 -18.88 -22.95 -32.39
CA ALA A 84 -18.07 -23.46 -33.49
C ALA A 84 -18.11 -22.60 -34.77
N HIS A 85 -19.05 -21.67 -34.87
CA HIS A 85 -19.31 -20.87 -36.07
C HIS A 85 -19.78 -19.46 -35.72
N GLU A 86 -19.61 -18.53 -36.66
CA GLU A 86 -20.19 -17.20 -36.56
C GLU A 86 -21.72 -17.24 -36.82
N LEU A 87 -22.43 -16.30 -36.19
CA LEU A 87 -23.85 -16.07 -36.32
C LEU A 87 -24.16 -15.56 -37.73
N PRO A 88 -25.15 -16.13 -38.42
CA PRO A 88 -25.58 -15.63 -39.72
C PRO A 88 -26.23 -14.24 -39.58
N ASP A 89 -25.62 -13.25 -40.23
CA ASP A 89 -26.00 -11.83 -40.29
C ASP A 89 -26.02 -11.10 -38.92
N ASP A 90 -25.45 -9.90 -38.90
CA ASP A 90 -25.48 -8.94 -37.78
C ASP A 90 -24.71 -9.36 -36.51
N GLU A 91 -23.81 -10.36 -36.58
CA GLU A 91 -23.00 -10.74 -35.41
C GLU A 91 -22.16 -9.57 -34.89
N CYS A 92 -21.60 -8.76 -35.80
CA CYS A 92 -20.77 -7.61 -35.44
C CYS A 92 -21.55 -6.61 -34.56
N GLU A 93 -22.76 -6.23 -34.99
CA GLU A 93 -23.61 -5.30 -34.22
C GLU A 93 -24.03 -5.88 -32.87
N LEU A 94 -24.21 -7.20 -32.78
CA LEU A 94 -24.55 -7.88 -31.53
C LEU A 94 -23.36 -7.99 -30.60
N ARG A 95 -22.15 -8.22 -31.13
CA ARG A 95 -20.90 -8.21 -30.35
C ARG A 95 -20.56 -6.82 -29.84
N GLU A 96 -20.81 -5.78 -30.64
CA GLU A 96 -20.68 -4.38 -30.21
C GLU A 96 -21.62 -4.09 -29.04
N LYS A 97 -22.91 -4.45 -29.17
CA LYS A 97 -23.88 -4.30 -28.07
C LYS A 97 -23.52 -5.10 -26.82
N TYR A 98 -23.01 -6.31 -27.00
CA TYR A 98 -22.52 -7.12 -25.89
C TYR A 98 -21.34 -6.44 -25.20
N ALA A 99 -20.35 -5.97 -25.95
CA ALA A 99 -19.18 -5.29 -25.42
C ALA A 99 -19.56 -3.98 -24.72
N ASP A 100 -20.49 -3.20 -25.30
CA ASP A 100 -21.02 -1.97 -24.71
C ASP A 100 -21.73 -2.24 -23.39
N ILE A 101 -22.74 -3.12 -23.39
CA ILE A 101 -23.52 -3.41 -22.18
C ILE A 101 -22.63 -4.06 -21.13
N ARG A 102 -21.66 -4.89 -21.53
CA ARG A 102 -20.78 -5.53 -20.57
C ARG A 102 -19.77 -4.55 -19.98
N ALA A 103 -19.26 -3.60 -20.76
CA ALA A 103 -18.44 -2.50 -20.26
C ALA A 103 -19.24 -1.53 -19.37
N ASP A 104 -20.51 -1.30 -19.67
CA ASP A 104 -21.40 -0.47 -18.87
C ASP A 104 -21.86 -1.17 -17.58
N ASP A 105 -22.16 -2.48 -17.60
CA ASP A 105 -22.45 -3.30 -16.40
C ASP A 105 -21.26 -3.30 -15.44
N ILE A 106 -20.04 -3.21 -15.99
CA ILE A 106 -18.79 -3.05 -15.25
C ILE A 106 -18.76 -1.69 -14.54
N MET A 107 -19.29 -0.63 -15.17
CA MET A 107 -19.43 0.70 -14.60
C MET A 107 -20.61 0.83 -13.60
N GLU A 108 -21.77 0.21 -13.85
CA GLU A 108 -22.94 0.33 -12.95
C GLU A 108 -22.74 -0.38 -11.60
N LEU A 109 -21.80 -1.34 -11.51
CA LEU A 109 -21.34 -1.89 -10.24
C LEU A 109 -20.64 -0.82 -9.35
N GLU A 110 -20.24 0.32 -9.91
CA GLU A 110 -19.44 1.38 -9.28
C GLU A 110 -20.28 2.47 -8.58
N GLU A 111 -21.51 2.78 -9.02
CA GLU A 111 -22.30 3.88 -8.41
C GLU A 111 -23.08 3.48 -7.14
N GLY A 112 -23.30 2.18 -6.93
CA GLY A 112 -24.28 1.69 -5.94
C GLY A 112 -23.74 1.24 -4.58
N LYS A 113 -22.41 1.07 -4.42
CA LYS A 113 -21.83 0.52 -3.19
C LYS A 113 -20.44 1.11 -2.92
N ALA A 114 -20.29 1.70 -1.74
CA ALA A 114 -19.00 2.08 -1.17
C ALA A 114 -18.07 0.86 -1.06
N ASP A 115 -17.06 0.80 -1.93
CA ASP A 115 -15.62 0.86 -1.62
C ASP A 115 -14.88 0.47 -2.92
N ASP A 116 -14.09 1.40 -3.46
CA ASP A 116 -13.35 1.28 -4.74
C ASP A 116 -12.38 0.07 -4.82
N ILE A 117 -12.24 -0.67 -3.72
CA ILE A 117 -11.41 -1.86 -3.53
C ILE A 117 -12.12 -3.13 -4.03
N ASP A 118 -13.46 -3.22 -3.91
CA ASP A 118 -14.24 -4.39 -4.37
C ASP A 118 -14.36 -4.43 -5.91
N THR A 119 -14.24 -3.27 -6.56
CA THR A 119 -14.22 -3.13 -8.02
C THR A 119 -12.89 -3.65 -8.59
N ALA A 120 -11.76 -3.23 -8.03
CA ALA A 120 -10.43 -3.75 -8.41
C ALA A 120 -10.29 -5.27 -8.15
N TYR A 121 -10.98 -5.78 -7.12
CA TYR A 121 -11.09 -7.19 -6.75
C TYR A 121 -11.89 -8.04 -7.77
N THR A 122 -12.95 -7.49 -8.37
CA THR A 122 -13.86 -8.20 -9.29
C THR A 122 -13.24 -8.43 -10.68
N PHE A 123 -12.34 -7.55 -11.13
CA PHE A 123 -11.67 -7.65 -12.44
C PHE A 123 -10.39 -8.50 -12.48
N GLY A 124 -10.08 -9.22 -11.39
CA GLY A 124 -8.96 -10.17 -11.36
C GLY A 124 -7.59 -9.56 -11.10
N PHE A 125 -7.52 -8.35 -10.53
CA PHE A 125 -6.23 -7.70 -10.25
C PHE A 125 -5.58 -8.07 -8.92
N LEU A 126 -6.28 -8.70 -7.97
CA LEU A 126 -5.71 -9.44 -6.82
C LEU A 126 -6.83 -9.99 -5.91
N LYS A 127 -6.70 -11.24 -5.46
CA LYS A 127 -7.37 -11.72 -4.24
C LYS A 127 -6.48 -11.36 -3.04
N SER A 128 -6.81 -10.31 -2.29
CA SER A 128 -6.08 -9.93 -1.06
C SER A 128 -6.84 -10.12 0.25
N GLN A 129 -8.08 -10.64 0.24
CA GLN A 129 -8.76 -10.98 1.50
C GLN A 129 -8.04 -12.09 2.29
N ASP A 130 -7.08 -12.78 1.66
CA ASP A 130 -6.19 -13.77 2.28
C ASP A 130 -4.71 -13.31 2.37
N ILE A 131 -4.39 -12.07 2.00
CA ILE A 131 -3.00 -11.59 1.94
C ILE A 131 -2.79 -10.54 3.05
N PRO A 132 -2.04 -10.86 4.11
CA PRO A 132 -1.70 -9.91 5.17
C PRO A 132 -1.05 -8.64 4.62
N ASP A 133 -1.24 -7.49 5.28
CA ASP A 133 -0.65 -6.19 4.88
C ASP A 133 0.86 -6.28 4.58
N GLU A 134 1.60 -7.09 5.34
CA GLU A 134 3.03 -7.35 5.13
C GLU A 134 3.36 -8.00 3.77
N ALA A 135 2.44 -8.78 3.21
CA ALA A 135 2.60 -9.40 1.90
C ALA A 135 2.18 -8.44 0.78
N LEU A 136 1.27 -7.48 1.05
CA LEU A 136 0.95 -6.40 0.13
C LEU A 136 2.12 -5.39 -0.01
N GLU A 137 2.75 -5.02 1.10
CA GLU A 137 3.92 -4.12 1.08
C GLU A 137 5.14 -4.70 0.34
N LYS A 138 5.19 -6.02 0.15
CA LYS A 138 6.23 -6.68 -0.66
C LYS A 138 5.96 -6.62 -2.17
N LEU A 139 4.75 -6.23 -2.57
CA LEU A 139 4.30 -6.23 -3.97
C LEU A 139 4.27 -4.83 -4.59
N ILE A 140 4.18 -3.79 -3.77
CA ILE A 140 4.21 -2.39 -4.22
C ILE A 140 5.66 -1.98 -4.45
N MET A 141 6.05 -1.70 -5.70
CA MET A 141 7.40 -1.25 -6.03
C MET A 141 7.47 0.28 -6.10
N VAL A 142 8.55 0.86 -5.61
CA VAL A 142 8.78 2.32 -5.60
C VAL A 142 10.13 2.67 -6.20
N ASN A 143 10.18 3.72 -7.02
CA ASN A 143 11.40 4.25 -7.64
C ASN A 143 12.18 5.22 -6.74
N GLY A 144 11.55 5.67 -5.67
CA GLY A 144 12.06 6.72 -4.81
C GLY A 144 10.96 7.31 -3.95
N PHE A 145 11.32 8.28 -3.13
CA PHE A 145 10.40 9.05 -2.31
C PHE A 145 10.99 10.41 -1.96
N TYR A 146 10.12 11.38 -1.66
CA TYR A 146 10.55 12.65 -1.10
C TYR A 146 10.89 12.48 0.38
N CYS A 147 12.13 12.80 0.76
CA CYS A 147 12.53 12.78 2.16
C CYS A 147 12.42 14.20 2.74
N ASP A 148 11.52 14.36 3.71
CA ASP A 148 11.23 15.65 4.34
C ASP A 148 12.40 16.16 5.19
N ILE A 149 13.33 15.28 5.60
CA ILE A 149 14.46 15.62 6.47
C ILE A 149 15.47 16.50 5.73
N HIS A 150 15.89 16.10 4.52
CA HIS A 150 16.78 16.91 3.69
C HIS A 150 16.05 17.77 2.63
N GLY A 151 14.73 17.66 2.54
CA GLY A 151 13.90 18.43 1.61
C GLY A 151 14.14 18.10 0.13
N GLY A 152 14.20 16.81 -0.22
CA GLY A 152 14.55 16.38 -1.58
C GLY A 152 14.18 14.94 -1.91
N ASN A 153 14.12 14.63 -3.20
CA ASN A 153 13.82 13.29 -3.70
C ASN A 153 15.01 12.35 -3.54
N THR A 154 14.75 11.22 -2.88
CA THR A 154 15.64 10.05 -2.89
C THR A 154 15.17 9.13 -4.02
N SER A 155 16.09 8.69 -4.86
CA SER A 155 15.80 7.72 -5.93
C SER A 155 16.58 6.43 -5.69
N PHE A 156 15.99 5.31 -6.09
CA PHE A 156 16.63 4.01 -6.06
C PHE A 156 17.17 3.67 -7.46
N GLU A 157 18.31 2.99 -7.53
CA GLU A 157 18.90 2.57 -8.82
C GLU A 157 17.97 1.65 -9.60
N LYS A 158 17.17 0.85 -8.89
CA LYS A 158 16.10 0.01 -9.40
C LYS A 158 14.89 0.13 -8.47
N PRO A 159 13.65 -0.02 -8.96
CA PRO A 159 12.49 -0.07 -8.09
C PRO A 159 12.67 -1.14 -7.01
N ILE A 160 12.33 -0.82 -5.76
CA ILE A 160 12.34 -1.75 -4.62
C ILE A 160 10.93 -1.90 -4.03
N PRO A 161 10.61 -3.01 -3.34
CA PRO A 161 9.37 -3.12 -2.59
C PRO A 161 9.23 -2.03 -1.53
N ILE A 162 8.02 -1.51 -1.29
CA ILE A 162 7.78 -0.49 -0.25
C ILE A 162 8.06 -1.02 1.16
N SER A 163 7.99 -2.34 1.37
CA SER A 163 8.44 -3.00 2.60
C SER A 163 9.95 -2.89 2.84
N GLU A 164 10.75 -2.67 1.78
CA GLU A 164 12.20 -2.49 1.87
C GLU A 164 12.61 -1.02 2.03
N VAL A 165 11.67 -0.08 1.88
CA VAL A 165 11.92 1.31 2.23
C VAL A 165 12.16 1.41 3.73
N LEU A 166 13.26 2.06 4.11
CA LEU A 166 13.54 2.34 5.52
C LEU A 166 12.45 3.26 6.10
N LYS A 167 11.53 2.66 6.85
CA LYS A 167 10.49 3.36 7.62
C LYS A 167 10.86 3.33 9.09
N CYS A 168 10.72 4.47 9.75
CA CYS A 168 10.86 4.57 11.20
C CYS A 168 9.83 3.67 11.88
N PRO A 169 10.23 2.74 12.78
CA PRO A 169 9.28 1.87 13.47
C PRO A 169 8.36 2.64 14.41
N SER A 170 8.81 3.78 14.94
CA SER A 170 8.03 4.59 15.87
C SER A 170 6.94 5.46 15.21
N CYS A 171 7.25 6.12 14.09
CA CYS A 171 6.32 7.07 13.46
C CYS A 171 5.89 6.70 12.03
N GLY A 172 6.41 5.60 11.48
CA GLY A 172 6.15 5.18 10.10
C GLY A 172 6.77 6.07 9.01
N HIS A 173 7.41 7.18 9.39
CA HIS A 173 7.99 8.12 8.44
C HIS A 173 9.09 7.45 7.59
N PRO A 174 9.06 7.61 6.26
CA PRO A 174 10.11 7.10 5.38
C PRO A 174 11.38 7.95 5.54
N VAL A 175 12.52 7.30 5.75
CA VAL A 175 13.82 7.95 5.97
C VAL A 175 14.81 7.44 4.93
N CYS A 176 15.50 8.33 4.21
CA CYS A 176 16.53 7.89 3.27
C CYS A 176 17.79 7.46 4.03
N CYS A 177 18.58 6.55 3.47
CA CYS A 177 19.77 6.04 4.16
C CYS A 177 20.77 7.16 4.49
N GLU A 178 20.82 8.21 3.67
CA GLU A 178 21.66 9.39 3.93
C GLU A 178 21.19 10.17 5.16
N CYS A 179 19.89 10.51 5.25
CA CYS A 179 19.35 11.21 6.41
C CYS A 179 19.28 10.34 7.66
N ALA A 180 19.18 9.01 7.49
CA ALA A 180 19.21 8.08 8.59
C ALA A 180 20.59 8.03 9.24
N ASN A 181 21.67 8.22 8.48
CA ASN A 181 23.06 8.07 8.93
C ASN A 181 23.70 9.43 9.23
N CYS A 182 24.06 9.66 10.48
CA CYS A 182 24.33 11.02 10.94
C CYS A 182 25.81 11.40 10.88
N HIS A 183 26.72 10.42 10.91
CA HIS A 183 28.12 10.73 11.20
C HIS A 183 29.19 9.83 10.57
N THR A 184 28.86 8.78 9.80
CA THR A 184 29.86 7.78 9.40
C THR A 184 29.63 7.18 8.02
N ASP A 185 30.66 6.57 7.44
CA ASP A 185 30.49 5.61 6.33
C ASP A 185 29.45 4.56 6.72
N ASN A 186 28.69 4.05 5.74
CA ASN A 186 27.76 2.96 6.01
C ASN A 186 28.52 1.76 6.60
N PRO A 187 27.98 1.10 7.64
CA PRO A 187 28.57 -0.09 8.23
C PRO A 187 28.58 -1.22 7.20
N LYS A 188 29.66 -2.01 7.17
CA LYS A 188 29.91 -3.02 6.11
C LYS A 188 30.08 -4.44 6.64
N ASN A 189 30.40 -4.58 7.91
CA ASN A 189 30.69 -5.87 8.55
C ASN A 189 29.98 -6.00 9.91
N ILE A 190 30.10 -7.17 10.53
CA ILE A 190 29.41 -7.50 11.79
C ILE A 190 29.93 -6.62 12.94
N GLU A 191 31.21 -6.28 12.96
CA GLU A 191 31.83 -5.42 13.96
C GLU A 191 31.30 -3.99 13.87
N ASP A 192 31.23 -3.41 12.65
CA ASP A 192 30.63 -2.09 12.42
C ASP A 192 29.16 -2.08 12.85
N ALA A 193 28.41 -3.16 12.58
CA ALA A 193 27.01 -3.29 12.97
C ALA A 193 26.85 -3.32 14.50
N ARG A 194 27.74 -4.02 15.22
CA ARG A 194 27.76 -4.02 16.69
C ARG A 194 28.04 -2.64 17.26
N GLU A 195 28.99 -1.92 16.69
CA GLU A 195 29.30 -0.54 17.09
C GLU A 195 28.10 0.39 16.83
N TYR A 196 27.44 0.23 15.68
CA TYR A 196 26.20 0.93 15.35
C TYR A 196 25.14 0.73 16.41
N ILE A 197 24.84 -0.53 16.76
CA ILE A 197 23.81 -0.86 17.75
C ILE A 197 24.21 -0.38 19.14
N ALA A 198 25.47 -0.53 19.53
CA ALA A 198 25.99 -0.03 20.81
C ALA A 198 25.89 1.51 20.91
N SER A 199 25.97 2.23 19.79
CA SER A 199 25.80 3.68 19.79
C SER A 199 24.40 4.13 20.20
N CYS A 200 23.38 3.25 20.13
CA CYS A 200 22.04 3.49 20.69
C CYS A 200 22.11 3.81 22.20
N GLU A 201 23.14 3.34 22.90
CA GLU A 201 23.33 3.59 24.33
C GLU A 201 24.01 4.94 24.61
N SER A 202 24.59 5.59 23.60
CA SER A 202 25.33 6.84 23.70
C SER A 202 24.57 8.00 23.03
N VAL A 203 24.73 9.22 23.54
CA VAL A 203 24.08 10.44 22.98
C VAL A 203 24.56 10.75 21.55
N SER A 204 25.63 10.09 21.08
CA SER A 204 26.13 10.11 19.70
C SER A 204 25.61 8.91 18.91
N GLY A 205 24.33 8.93 18.52
CA GLY A 205 23.76 7.90 17.67
C GLY A 205 24.31 7.95 16.24
N HIS A 206 24.69 6.80 15.67
CA HIS A 206 25.12 6.73 14.26
C HIS A 206 23.94 6.73 13.27
N ALA A 207 22.74 6.31 13.71
CA ALA A 207 21.52 6.51 12.93
C ALA A 207 20.30 6.89 13.78
N TYR A 208 19.48 7.81 13.26
CA TYR A 208 18.18 8.17 13.85
C TYR A 208 17.16 8.65 12.82
N CYS A 209 15.88 8.64 13.20
CA CYS A 209 14.82 9.23 12.41
C CYS A 209 14.85 10.76 12.55
N GLY A 210 15.26 11.48 11.50
CA GLY A 210 15.25 12.95 11.47
C GLY A 210 13.91 13.62 11.79
N ASN A 211 12.80 12.89 11.66
CA ASN A 211 11.46 13.39 11.94
C ASN A 211 11.06 13.26 13.42
N CYS A 212 11.11 12.04 13.97
CA CYS A 212 10.66 11.78 15.35
C CYS A 212 11.80 11.46 16.32
N GLY A 213 13.06 11.65 15.94
CA GLY A 213 14.22 11.40 16.81
C GLY A 213 14.44 9.94 17.21
N ASP A 214 13.79 8.96 16.55
CA ASP A 214 13.92 7.54 16.89
C ASP A 214 15.30 6.98 16.52
N TYR A 215 16.08 6.58 17.53
CA TYR A 215 17.35 5.85 17.41
C TYR A 215 17.26 4.45 18.03
N SER A 216 16.07 3.85 18.06
CA SER A 216 15.87 2.50 18.58
C SER A 216 16.79 1.47 17.93
N VAL A 217 17.13 0.42 18.67
CA VAL A 217 17.80 -0.75 18.11
C VAL A 217 17.01 -1.30 16.91
N GLU A 218 15.68 -1.29 16.95
CA GLU A 218 14.86 -1.68 15.80
C GLU A 218 15.10 -0.77 14.57
N PHE A 219 15.13 0.55 14.76
CA PHE A 219 15.47 1.48 13.67
C PHE A 219 16.87 1.21 13.11
N MET A 220 17.87 1.00 13.97
CA MET A 220 19.23 0.68 13.56
C MET A 220 19.29 -0.64 12.79
N LEU A 221 18.60 -1.68 13.24
CA LEU A 221 18.52 -2.96 12.53
C LEU A 221 17.85 -2.82 11.16
N ARG A 222 16.79 -2.00 11.03
CA ARG A 222 16.17 -1.69 9.73
C ARG A 222 17.13 -0.91 8.82
N PHE A 223 17.88 0.05 9.37
CA PHE A 223 18.91 0.78 8.64
C PHE A 223 20.03 -0.15 8.14
N LEU A 224 20.55 -1.03 9.00
CA LEU A 224 21.59 -2.02 8.64
C LEU A 224 21.13 -2.90 7.47
N LYS A 225 19.88 -3.36 7.48
CA LYS A 225 19.29 -4.10 6.35
C LYS A 225 19.23 -3.25 5.08
N ALA A 226 18.77 -2.01 5.17
CA ALA A 226 18.64 -1.11 4.03
C ALA A 226 19.99 -0.82 3.34
N VAL A 227 21.09 -0.78 4.11
CA VAL A 227 22.45 -0.59 3.57
C VAL A 227 23.18 -1.91 3.28
N ASN A 228 22.49 -3.06 3.33
CA ASN A 228 23.05 -4.40 3.11
C ASN A 228 24.20 -4.78 4.05
N CYS A 229 24.19 -4.29 5.29
CA CYS A 229 25.13 -4.67 6.33
C CYS A 229 24.68 -5.96 7.04
N PRO A 230 25.58 -6.91 7.33
CA PRO A 230 25.23 -8.11 8.09
C PRO A 230 24.73 -7.77 9.50
N ILE A 231 23.66 -8.46 9.93
CA ILE A 231 23.10 -8.31 11.27
C ILE A 231 23.90 -9.18 12.26
N PRO A 232 24.31 -8.64 13.43
CA PRO A 232 24.96 -9.45 14.45
C PRO A 232 24.08 -10.62 14.91
N PRO A 233 24.61 -11.85 15.06
CA PRO A 233 23.82 -13.03 15.43
C PRO A 233 22.98 -12.85 16.71
N GLU A 234 23.51 -12.10 17.69
CA GLU A 234 22.81 -11.77 18.93
C GLU A 234 21.55 -10.89 18.75
N CYS A 235 21.35 -10.31 17.56
CA CYS A 235 20.24 -9.41 17.24
C CYS A 235 19.23 -10.01 16.24
N GLU A 236 19.45 -11.24 15.75
CA GLU A 236 18.56 -11.88 14.76
C GLU A 236 17.13 -12.08 15.29
N GLU A 237 17.00 -12.39 16.59
CA GLU A 237 15.72 -12.52 17.30
C GLU A 237 15.43 -11.35 18.23
N PHE A 238 15.91 -10.14 17.89
CA PHE A 238 15.73 -8.97 18.74
C PHE A 238 14.26 -8.76 19.10
N LYS A 239 13.97 -8.70 20.40
CA LYS A 239 12.67 -8.31 20.94
C LYS A 239 12.82 -6.96 21.62
N PRO A 240 11.94 -5.98 21.32
CA PRO A 240 11.94 -4.70 22.01
C PRO A 240 11.80 -4.94 23.52
N ILE A 241 12.81 -4.54 24.29
CA ILE A 241 12.72 -4.52 25.75
C ILE A 241 12.02 -3.21 26.14
N PRO A 242 10.97 -3.24 26.97
CA PRO A 242 10.36 -2.02 27.49
C PRO A 242 11.42 -1.11 28.11
N ARG A 243 11.50 0.12 27.63
CA ARG A 243 12.47 1.10 28.13
C ARG A 243 12.05 1.53 29.53
N SER A 244 12.92 1.39 30.53
CA SER A 244 12.66 1.93 31.85
C SER A 244 12.63 3.46 31.77
N ALA A 245 11.45 4.06 32.01
CA ALA A 245 11.23 5.49 31.97
C ALA A 245 10.57 6.00 33.25
N ARG A 246 10.99 7.18 33.68
CA ARG A 246 10.29 8.01 34.65
C ARG A 246 9.47 9.03 33.87
N PHE A 247 8.22 9.23 34.25
CA PHE A 247 7.36 10.22 33.63
C PHE A 247 7.19 11.41 34.57
N TYR A 248 7.34 12.61 34.05
CA TYR A 248 7.17 13.85 34.79
C TYR A 248 6.16 14.73 34.06
N MET A 249 5.18 15.28 34.78
CA MET A 249 4.22 16.24 34.24
C MET A 249 4.55 17.63 34.78
N THR A 250 4.51 18.66 33.93
CA THR A 250 4.53 20.04 34.42
C THR A 250 3.33 20.30 35.30
N SER A 251 3.41 21.31 36.18
CA SER A 251 2.31 21.66 37.09
C SER A 251 0.99 21.92 36.37
N THR A 252 1.05 22.41 35.14
CA THR A 252 -0.12 22.73 34.31
C THR A 252 -0.77 21.47 33.76
N VAL A 253 0.01 20.52 33.25
CA VAL A 253 -0.49 19.21 32.80
C VAL A 253 -0.98 18.36 33.98
N ASP A 254 -0.29 18.40 35.12
CA ASP A 254 -0.70 17.66 36.33
C ASP A 254 -1.99 18.19 36.99
N ALA A 255 -2.40 19.42 36.64
CA ALA A 255 -3.66 20.02 37.07
C ALA A 255 -4.85 19.62 36.18
N LEU A 256 -4.64 18.97 35.04
CA LEU A 256 -5.71 18.58 34.12
C LEU A 256 -6.57 17.44 34.71
N PRO A 257 -7.90 17.46 34.48
CA PRO A 257 -8.81 16.45 35.01
C PRO A 257 -8.59 15.05 34.41
N ASN A 258 -7.95 14.95 33.25
CA ASN A 258 -7.69 13.71 32.52
C ASN A 258 -6.19 13.36 32.44
N LYS A 259 -5.36 13.91 33.34
CA LYS A 259 -3.91 13.69 33.38
C LYS A 259 -3.49 12.21 33.35
N ASP A 260 -4.24 11.33 34.00
CA ASP A 260 -3.94 9.90 34.02
C ASP A 260 -4.09 9.28 32.62
N SER A 261 -5.10 9.71 31.85
CA SER A 261 -5.29 9.27 30.46
C SER A 261 -4.17 9.77 29.55
N ILE A 262 -3.73 11.02 29.75
CA ILE A 262 -2.60 11.62 29.02
C ILE A 262 -1.31 10.84 29.33
N LEU A 263 -1.06 10.54 30.61
CA LEU A 263 0.09 9.75 31.05
C LEU A 263 0.06 8.33 30.46
N GLN A 264 -1.08 7.63 30.47
CA GLN A 264 -1.18 6.29 29.89
C GLN A 264 -0.94 6.30 28.39
N THR A 265 -1.41 7.34 27.68
CA THR A 265 -1.14 7.52 26.24
C THR A 265 0.36 7.70 26.00
N ALA A 266 1.02 8.58 26.77
CA ALA A 266 2.46 8.78 26.69
C ALA A 266 3.25 7.48 26.95
N ILE A 267 2.87 6.72 27.98
CA ILE A 267 3.49 5.42 28.31
C ILE A 267 3.33 4.44 27.15
N ALA A 268 2.13 4.31 26.60
CA ALA A 268 1.86 3.40 25.50
C ALA A 268 2.70 3.75 24.25
N GLU A 269 2.72 5.02 23.85
CA GLU A 269 3.49 5.47 22.68
C GLU A 269 5.01 5.39 22.89
N PHE A 270 5.49 5.70 24.10
CA PHE A 270 6.91 5.56 24.43
C PHE A 270 7.35 4.09 24.41
N ASN A 271 6.51 3.17 24.92
CA ASN A 271 6.80 1.73 24.92
C ASN A 271 6.80 1.12 23.51
N LYS A 272 6.18 1.76 22.52
CA LYS A 272 6.33 1.39 21.09
C LYS A 272 7.71 1.74 20.52
N GLY A 273 8.56 2.44 21.27
CA GLY A 273 9.92 2.79 20.87
C GLY A 273 10.13 4.26 20.52
N THR A 274 9.09 5.09 20.58
CA THR A 274 9.17 6.51 20.23
C THR A 274 10.17 7.25 21.13
N ALA A 275 11.21 7.84 20.54
CA ALA A 275 12.27 8.55 21.26
C ALA A 275 12.24 10.08 21.10
N GLY A 276 11.43 10.63 20.20
CA GLY A 276 11.18 12.07 20.11
C GLY A 276 9.79 12.45 20.57
N ILE A 277 9.38 13.68 20.22
CA ILE A 277 8.17 14.29 20.79
C ILE A 277 6.94 13.47 20.42
N ILE A 278 6.29 12.91 21.43
CA ILE A 278 5.00 12.26 21.31
C ILE A 278 3.93 13.34 21.44
N GLU A 279 3.16 13.54 20.39
CA GLU A 279 2.12 14.55 20.36
C GLU A 279 0.78 13.95 20.81
N ILE A 280 0.28 14.43 21.95
CA ILE A 280 -0.98 13.99 22.53
C ILE A 280 -2.00 15.09 22.30
N GLN A 281 -3.05 14.79 21.53
CA GLN A 281 -4.15 15.72 21.31
C GLN A 281 -5.10 15.68 22.49
N ASP A 282 -5.28 16.83 23.13
CA ASP A 282 -6.18 17.02 24.27
C ASP A 282 -7.14 18.20 23.99
N PRO A 283 -8.38 18.19 24.52
CA PRO A 283 -9.28 19.34 24.39
C PRO A 283 -8.71 20.67 24.92
N SER A 284 -7.77 20.63 25.87
CA SER A 284 -7.07 21.82 26.39
C SER A 284 -5.94 22.32 25.49
N GLY A 285 -5.55 21.55 24.47
CA GLY A 285 -4.49 21.87 23.54
C GLY A 285 -3.56 20.69 23.27
N LYS A 286 -2.56 20.94 22.42
CA LYS A 286 -1.54 19.94 22.09
C LYS A 286 -0.58 19.78 23.28
N ILE A 287 -0.45 18.57 23.80
CA ILE A 287 0.52 18.22 24.85
C ILE A 287 1.65 17.42 24.21
N TRP A 288 2.88 17.70 24.63
CA TRP A 288 4.08 17.01 24.20
C TRP A 288 4.57 16.11 25.33
N ALA A 289 4.73 14.81 25.07
CA ALA A 289 5.57 13.96 25.90
C ALA A 289 6.96 13.88 25.24
N ILE A 290 7.97 14.39 25.92
CA ILE A 290 9.33 14.59 25.39
C ILE A 290 10.23 13.56 26.06
N PRO A 291 10.64 12.49 25.36
CA PRO A 291 11.57 11.53 25.89
C PRO A 291 13.00 12.10 25.87
N GLU A 292 13.68 12.01 27.00
CA GLU A 292 15.05 12.43 27.22
C GLU A 292 15.81 11.25 27.84
N ARG A 293 16.98 10.92 27.27
CA ARG A 293 17.83 9.84 27.78
C ARG A 293 18.82 10.39 28.81
N TYR A 294 18.78 9.85 30.02
CA TYR A 294 19.74 10.10 31.11
C TYR A 294 20.55 8.84 31.40
N PRO A 295 21.69 8.91 32.11
CA PRO A 295 22.46 7.72 32.49
C PRO A 295 21.61 6.65 33.20
N ASP A 296 20.72 7.06 34.10
CA ASP A 296 19.93 6.17 34.96
C ASP A 296 18.65 5.61 34.29
N GLY A 297 18.32 6.04 33.08
CA GLY A 297 17.07 5.65 32.41
C GLY A 297 16.56 6.70 31.44
N TRP A 298 15.31 6.56 31.04
CA TRP A 298 14.61 7.60 30.29
C TRP A 298 13.83 8.49 31.26
N LEU A 299 13.74 9.78 30.94
CA LEU A 299 12.80 10.72 31.52
C LEU A 299 11.86 11.14 30.40
N VAL A 300 10.55 11.05 30.61
CA VAL A 300 9.57 11.55 29.64
C VAL A 300 8.84 12.72 30.30
N SER A 301 9.09 13.91 29.80
CA SER A 301 8.50 15.16 30.30
C SER A 301 7.24 15.48 29.52
N LEU A 302 6.09 15.55 30.20
CA LEU A 302 4.80 15.93 29.63
C LEU A 302 4.53 17.40 29.90
N CYS A 303 4.46 18.20 28.85
CA CYS A 303 4.31 19.64 28.93
C CYS A 303 3.53 20.19 27.72
N TYR A 304 2.99 21.41 27.82
CA TYR A 304 2.59 22.13 26.61
C TYR A 304 3.83 22.57 25.81
N PRO A 305 3.74 22.75 24.48
CA PRO A 305 4.86 23.19 23.65
C PRO A 305 5.56 24.47 24.15
N MET A 306 4.80 25.38 24.75
CA MET A 306 5.29 26.65 25.31
C MET A 306 5.99 26.53 26.67
N GLU A 307 5.92 25.36 27.31
CA GLU A 307 6.52 25.07 28.62
C GLU A 307 7.84 24.29 28.52
N ARG A 308 8.20 23.86 27.30
CA ARG A 308 9.48 23.22 27.01
C ARG A 308 10.63 24.19 27.17
#